data_AF-K6VWJ6-F1
#
_entry.id   AF-K6VWJ6-F1
#
_cell.length_a   1.000
_cell.length_b   1.000
_cell.length_c   1.000
_cell.angle_alpha   90.00
_cell.angle_beta   90.00
_cell.angle_gamma   90.00
#
_symmetry.space_group_name_H-M   'P 1'
#
loop_
_entity.id
_entity.type
_entity.pdbx_description
1 polymer ?
#
loop_
_entity_poly.entity_id
_entity_poly.type
_entity_poly.pdbx_seq_one_letter_code
_entity_poly.pdbx_strand_id
1 'polypeptide(L)'
;MVTDKSIHQHITDLIAEEHDLRDKLSRGEISRQEENSRLSRIEVSLDQCWDLLRQRQARRNAGFDPDYTSVRPADVVENYED
;
A
#
# COMPACT_ATOMS: atom_id res chain seq x y z
N MET A 1 -11.23 -3.37 10.16
CA MET A 1 -10.38 -2.31 10.75
C MET A 1 -8.96 -2.51 10.21
N VAL A 2 -8.41 -1.55 9.47
CA VAL A 2 -7.02 -1.63 8.99
C VAL A 2 -6.10 -1.38 10.19
N THR A 3 -5.34 -2.40 10.59
CA THR A 3 -4.35 -2.27 11.67
C THR A 3 -3.00 -1.90 11.10
N ASP A 4 -2.10 -1.33 11.92
CA ASP A 4 -0.71 -1.07 11.50
C ASP A 4 -0.06 -2.34 10.92
N LYS A 5 -0.36 -3.50 11.50
CA LYS A 5 0.10 -4.82 11.02
C LYS A 5 -0.43 -5.16 9.62
N SER A 6 -1.69 -4.84 9.33
CA SER A 6 -2.27 -5.02 7.99
C SER A 6 -1.58 -4.14 6.95
N ILE A 7 -1.18 -2.90 7.31
CA ILE A 7 -0.44 -2.00 6.41
C ILE A 7 0.97 -2.56 6.13
N HIS A 8 1.67 -3.06 7.16
CA HIS A 8 2.98 -3.68 6.97
C HIS A 8 2.90 -4.95 6.10
N GLN A 9 1.83 -5.74 6.25
CA GLN A 9 1.61 -6.89 5.39
C GLN A 9 1.41 -6.44 3.94
N HIS A 10 0.58 -5.42 3.71
CA HIS A 10 0.35 -4.90 2.36
C HIS A 10 1.62 -4.34 1.71
N ILE A 11 2.46 -3.62 2.46
CA ILE A 11 3.78 -3.18 2.00
C ILE A 11 4.66 -4.38 1.60
N THR A 12 4.63 -5.46 2.39
CA THR A 12 5.39 -6.68 2.10
C THR A 12 4.92 -7.35 0.81
N ASP A 13 3.61 -7.43 0.62
CA ASP A 13 2.99 -8.02 -0.57
C ASP A 13 3.34 -7.20 -1.82
N LEU A 14 3.31 -5.86 -1.72
CA LEU A 14 3.71 -4.93 -2.79
C LEU A 14 5.19 -5.09 -3.20
N ILE A 15 6.09 -5.26 -2.23
CA ILE A 15 7.52 -5.52 -2.49
C ILE A 15 7.70 -6.89 -3.16
N ALA A 16 6.95 -7.90 -2.72
CA ALA A 16 6.98 -9.23 -3.34
C ALA A 16 6.50 -9.17 -4.80
N GLU A 17 5.49 -8.34 -5.10
CA GLU A 17 5.02 -8.11 -6.46
C GLU A 17 6.10 -7.41 -7.32
N GLU A 18 6.81 -6.42 -6.78
CA GLU A 18 7.94 -5.78 -7.50
C GLU A 18 9.01 -6.82 -7.90
N HIS A 19 9.36 -7.71 -6.98
CA HIS A 19 10.31 -8.78 -7.23
C HIS A 19 9.81 -9.75 -8.32
N ASP A 20 8.54 -10.16 -8.25
CA ASP A 20 7.94 -11.05 -9.26
C ASP A 20 7.88 -10.37 -10.64
N LEU A 21 7.62 -9.06 -10.70
CA LEU A 21 7.65 -8.30 -11.95
C LEU A 21 9.05 -8.27 -12.58
N ARG A 22 10.09 -8.04 -11.78
CA ARG A 22 11.48 -8.09 -12.27
C ARG A 22 11.85 -9.49 -12.77
N ASP A 23 11.43 -10.52 -12.05
CA ASP A 23 11.65 -11.91 -12.43
C ASP A 23 10.93 -12.24 -13.76
N LYS A 24 9.67 -11.83 -13.91
CA LYS A 24 8.89 -11.96 -15.15
C LYS A 24 9.54 -11.21 -16.31
N LEU A 25 10.05 -10.00 -16.09
CA LEU A 25 10.79 -9.25 -17.11
C LEU A 25 12.08 -9.99 -17.51
N SER A 26 12.83 -10.51 -16.54
CA SER A 26 14.05 -11.27 -16.81
C SER A 26 13.79 -12.57 -17.58
N ARG A 27 12.62 -13.19 -17.39
CA ARG A 27 12.17 -14.36 -18.16
C ARG A 27 11.59 -13.99 -19.53
N GLY A 28 11.37 -12.71 -19.81
CA GLY A 28 10.74 -12.22 -21.03
C GLY A 28 9.23 -12.48 -21.09
N GLU A 29 8.59 -12.73 -19.94
CA GLU A 29 7.14 -12.95 -19.83
C GLU A 29 6.35 -11.64 -19.93
N ILE A 30 6.98 -10.51 -19.56
CA ILE A 30 6.40 -9.18 -19.67
C ILE A 30 7.35 -8.23 -20.41
N SER A 31 6.79 -7.16 -20.97
CA SER A 31 7.58 -6.07 -21.55
C SER A 31 8.05 -5.10 -20.48
N ARG A 32 9.14 -4.37 -20.75
CA ARG A 32 9.62 -3.29 -19.87
C ARG A 32 8.57 -2.18 -19.69
N GLN A 33 7.73 -1.89 -20.69
CA GLN A 33 6.62 -0.94 -20.53
C GLN A 33 5.59 -1.43 -19.50
N GLU A 34 5.28 -2.73 -19.54
CA GLU A 34 4.30 -3.33 -18.64
C GLU A 34 4.82 -3.42 -17.21
N GLU A 35 6.10 -3.78 -17.04
CA GLU A 35 6.80 -3.71 -15.75
C GLU A 35 6.69 -2.29 -15.18
N ASN A 36 7.12 -1.26 -15.92
CA ASN A 36 7.09 0.12 -15.43
C ASN A 36 5.67 0.61 -15.07
N SER A 37 4.66 0.21 -15.86
CA SER A 37 3.27 0.60 -15.59
C SER A 37 2.75 0.00 -14.29
N ARG A 38 3.15 -1.24 -13.97
CA ARG A 38 2.79 -1.90 -12.70
C ARG A 38 3.64 -1.39 -11.54
N LEU A 39 4.93 -1.17 -11.76
CA LEU A 39 5.85 -0.58 -10.77
C LEU A 39 5.33 0.77 -10.28
N SER A 40 4.87 1.63 -11.20
CA SER A 40 4.28 2.93 -10.84
C SER A 40 3.05 2.79 -9.93
N ARG A 41 2.22 1.76 -10.12
CA ARG A 41 1.08 1.49 -9.21
C ARG A 41 1.56 1.04 -7.84
N ILE A 42 2.55 0.15 -7.80
CA ILE A 42 3.16 -0.34 -6.56
C ILE A 42 3.76 0.81 -5.75
N GLU A 43 4.50 1.71 -6.41
CA GLU A 43 5.09 2.91 -5.78
C GLU A 43 4.01 3.82 -5.17
N VAL A 44 2.92 4.07 -5.91
CA VAL A 44 1.80 4.89 -5.40
C VAL A 44 1.14 4.23 -4.18
N SER A 45 0.93 2.90 -4.22
CA SER A 45 0.35 2.17 -3.09
C SER A 45 1.28 2.17 -1.87
N LEU A 46 2.60 2.05 -2.07
CA LEU A 46 3.58 2.15 -1.00
C LEU A 46 3.57 3.53 -0.35
N ASP A 47 3.54 4.61 -1.14
CA ASP A 47 3.46 5.98 -0.63
C ASP A 47 2.19 6.19 0.20
N GLN A 48 1.03 5.69 -0.26
CA GLN A 48 -0.22 5.75 0.50
C GLN A 48 -0.12 4.99 1.84
N CYS A 49 0.51 3.81 1.85
CA CYS A 49 0.74 3.04 3.07
C CYS A 49 1.62 3.80 4.06
N TRP A 50 2.70 4.40 3.58
CA TRP A 50 3.60 5.20 4.41
C TRP A 50 2.93 6.45 4.97
N ASP A 51 2.12 7.15 4.18
CA ASP A 51 1.37 8.31 4.64
C ASP A 51 0.32 7.96 5.70
N LEU A 52 -0.36 6.82 5.56
CA LEU A 52 -1.28 6.31 6.58
C LEU A 52 -0.57 6.00 7.89
N LEU A 53 0.59 5.35 7.85
CA LEU A 53 1.40 5.09 9.05
C LEU A 53 1.86 6.39 9.70
N ARG A 54 2.32 7.34 8.90
CA ARG A 54 2.75 8.66 9.37
C ARG A 54 1.61 9.43 10.02
N GLN A 55 0.41 9.41 9.43
CA GLN A 55 -0.79 10.06 9.98
C GLN A 55 -1.17 9.43 11.33
N ARG A 56 -1.14 8.09 11.44
CA ARG A 56 -1.40 7.37 12.69
C ARG A 56 -0.37 7.72 13.76
N GLN A 57 0.91 7.79 13.39
CA GLN A 57 1.97 8.17 14.32
C GLN A 57 1.85 9.62 14.79
N ALA A 58 1.50 10.55 13.89
CA ALA A 58 1.27 11.95 14.25
C ALA A 58 0.11 12.10 15.25
N ARG A 59 -0.97 11.34 15.07
CA ARG A 59 -2.11 11.31 16.02
C ARG A 59 -1.72 10.76 17.39
N ARG A 60 -0.94 9.67 17.45
CA ARG A 60 -0.37 9.14 18.70
C ARG A 60 0.48 10.18 19.42
N ASN A 61 1.38 10.85 18.69
CA ASN A 61 2.28 11.86 19.24
C ASN A 61 1.53 13.10 19.76
N ALA A 62 0.40 13.44 19.13
CA ALA A 62 -0.47 14.52 19.56
C ALA A 62 -1.35 14.18 20.78
N GLY A 63 -1.19 12.99 21.38
CA GLY A 63 -1.95 12.56 22.56
C GLY A 63 -3.41 12.22 22.28
N PHE A 64 -3.78 12.06 21.01
CA PHE A 64 -5.08 11.54 20.61
C PHE A 64 -5.04 10.01 20.60
N ASP A 65 -6.13 9.40 21.06
CA ASP A 65 -6.25 7.95 21.15
C ASP A 65 -6.10 7.31 19.75
N PRO A 66 -5.08 6.45 19.53
CA PRO A 66 -4.81 5.84 18.23
C PRO A 66 -5.94 4.95 17.73
N ASP A 67 -6.76 4.39 18.63
CA ASP A 67 -7.88 3.49 18.33
C ASP A 67 -9.22 4.24 18.13
N TYR A 68 -9.28 5.54 18.46
CA TYR A 68 -10.33 6.45 17.99
C TYR A 68 -10.19 6.81 16.49
N THR A 69 -9.43 6.00 15.75
CA THR A 69 -9.53 5.86 14.29
C THR A 69 -10.52 4.72 13.93
N SER A 70 -11.51 4.45 14.78
CA SER A 70 -12.71 3.74 14.37
C SER A 70 -13.57 4.67 13.53
N VAL A 71 -13.25 4.73 12.23
CA VAL A 71 -14.15 4.95 11.11
C VAL A 71 -15.30 5.92 11.42
N ARG A 72 -15.08 7.22 11.15
CA ARG A 72 -16.15 7.93 10.44
C ARG A 72 -16.37 7.12 9.17
N PRO A 73 -17.61 6.69 8.84
CA PRO A 73 -17.86 5.98 7.59
C PRO A 73 -17.59 6.95 6.45
N ALA A 74 -16.35 6.97 5.98
CA ALA A 74 -16.06 7.13 4.57
C ALA A 74 -16.30 5.72 4.03
N ASP A 75 -17.48 5.38 3.52
CA ASP A 75 -18.02 5.92 2.28
C ASP A 75 -16.88 6.34 1.35
N VAL A 76 -16.59 5.45 0.39
CA VAL A 76 -15.73 5.68 -0.76
C VAL A 76 -14.21 5.68 -0.49
N VAL A 77 -13.64 4.48 -0.38
CA VAL A 77 -12.66 4.04 -1.39
C VAL A 77 -13.04 2.60 -1.75
N GLU A 78 -14.15 2.50 -2.48
CA GLU A 78 -14.43 1.31 -3.27
C GLU A 78 -13.31 1.11 -4.29
N ASN A 79 -12.99 -0.18 -4.45
CA ASN A 79 -12.57 -0.83 -5.68
C ASN A 79 -11.28 -0.36 -6.34
N TYR A 80 -10.23 -1.15 -6.13
CA TYR A 80 -9.59 -1.83 -7.25
C TYR A 80 -9.26 -3.27 -6.86
N GLU A 81 -10.30 -4.10 -6.76
CA GLU A 81 -10.20 -5.53 -7.07
C GLU A 81 -11.43 -5.92 -7.91
N ASP A 82 -11.30 -5.76 -9.23
CA ASP A 82 -11.90 -6.61 -10.26
C ASP A 82 -10.96 -6.65 -11.47
#